data_AF-A0A968HL31-F1
#
_entry.id   AF-A0A968HL31-F1
#
_cell.length_a   1.000
_cell.length_b   1.000
_cell.length_c   1.000
_cell.angle_alpha   90.00
_cell.angle_beta   90.00
_cell.angle_gamma   90.00
#
_symmetry.space_group_name_H-M   'P 1'
#
loop_
_entity.id
_entity.type
_entity.pdbx_description
1 polymer ?
#
loop_
_entity_poly.entity_id
_entity_poly.type
_entity_poly.pdbx_seq_one_letter_code
_entity_poly.pdbx_strand_id
1 'polypeptide(L)'
;MKTASIKAIGVAGFNSFTSLGERTELLGYISNNQALRFVQAGFETFIGSSGLKFRAYAGAGDSTPTLELARLGYAGTTRVFGASLSYPLLRRRLAPTLWTLWSIPKAKLVVEPRYRFYADDWGLRAHSADVRLHFRPHPDLRLRLRYRYYTQNQAFFWRDDGVWADDYPYRSDDPKMDDFRSNTVGLELTYGFDSLARVRGFRWLEGAWIQATYNHVFVRCEDLSSTCQDQDMGYAVVRTTRYGDNRIGSLAFSLAF
;
A
#
# COMPACT_ATOMS: atom_id res chain seq x y z
N MET A 1 14.01 -0.75 55.29
CA MET A 1 13.01 -0.48 54.24
C MET A 1 13.36 -1.37 53.03
N LYS A 2 12.67 -2.50 52.80
CA LYS A 2 12.94 -3.38 51.65
C LYS A 2 11.82 -3.17 50.63
N THR A 3 12.10 -2.39 49.60
CA THR A 3 11.24 -2.21 48.43
C THR A 3 11.01 -3.57 47.77
N ALA A 4 9.79 -3.87 47.33
CA ALA A 4 9.51 -5.08 46.56
C ALA A 4 10.32 -5.03 45.25
N SER A 5 11.46 -5.74 45.22
CA SER A 5 12.32 -5.81 44.04
C SER A 5 11.76 -6.81 43.03
N ILE A 6 11.90 -6.51 41.75
CA ILE A 6 11.45 -7.36 40.64
C ILE A 6 12.27 -8.65 40.64
N LYS A 7 11.59 -9.81 40.62
CA LYS A 7 12.25 -11.13 40.61
C LYS A 7 12.41 -11.67 39.19
N ALA A 8 11.39 -11.46 38.35
CA ALA A 8 11.44 -11.85 36.94
C ALA A 8 10.43 -11.02 36.13
N ILE A 9 10.81 -10.67 34.90
CA ILE A 9 9.93 -10.18 33.84
C ILE A 9 10.13 -11.10 32.64
N GLY A 10 9.04 -11.56 32.05
CA GLY A 10 9.02 -12.28 30.78
C GLY A 10 8.17 -11.53 29.79
N VAL A 11 8.68 -11.35 28.57
CA VAL A 11 7.92 -10.82 27.44
C VAL A 11 8.07 -11.82 26.30
N ALA A 12 6.96 -12.20 25.68
CA ALA A 12 6.94 -13.04 24.50
C ALA A 12 6.09 -12.33 23.42
N GLY A 13 6.71 -12.05 22.28
CA GLY A 13 6.06 -11.45 21.11
C GLY A 13 5.89 -12.49 20.01
N PHE A 14 4.72 -12.49 19.40
CA PHE A 14 4.39 -13.30 18.23
C PHE A 14 3.83 -12.37 17.15
N ASN A 15 4.29 -12.50 15.90
CA ASN A 15 3.92 -11.62 14.81
C ASN A 15 3.35 -12.42 13.63
N SER A 16 2.46 -11.80 12.86
CA SER A 16 2.06 -12.23 11.51
C SER A 16 1.43 -13.62 11.43
N PHE A 17 0.47 -13.93 12.32
CA PHE A 17 -0.33 -15.16 12.19
C PHE A 17 -1.35 -15.08 11.05
N THR A 18 -1.71 -13.87 10.62
CA THR A 18 -2.58 -13.56 9.49
C THR A 18 -1.90 -12.55 8.55
N SER A 19 -2.48 -12.38 7.36
CA SER A 19 -2.03 -11.42 6.35
C SER A 19 -2.27 -9.95 6.73
N LEU A 20 -2.67 -9.66 7.97
CA LEU A 20 -2.92 -8.31 8.48
C LEU A 20 -1.74 -7.75 9.28
N GLY A 21 -0.63 -8.50 9.37
CA GLY A 21 0.58 -8.06 10.07
C GLY A 21 0.38 -7.81 11.55
N GLU A 22 -0.48 -8.59 12.22
CA GLU A 22 -0.80 -8.39 13.64
C GLU A 22 0.31 -8.89 14.59
N ARG A 23 0.36 -8.32 15.79
CA ARG A 23 1.26 -8.67 16.87
C ARG A 23 0.46 -9.09 18.09
N THR A 24 0.78 -10.26 18.64
CA THR A 24 0.31 -10.71 19.95
C THR A 24 1.48 -10.68 20.93
N GLU A 25 1.32 -9.98 22.05
CA GLU A 25 2.33 -9.85 23.10
C GLU A 25 1.82 -10.45 24.40
N LEU A 26 2.63 -11.27 25.06
CA LEU A 26 2.39 -11.76 26.41
C LEU A 26 3.46 -11.18 27.33
N LEU A 27 3.04 -10.46 28.35
CA LEU A 27 3.90 -9.88 29.39
C LEU A 27 3.55 -10.51 30.73
N GLY A 28 4.54 -11.03 31.43
CA GLY A 28 4.41 -11.59 32.77
C GLY A 28 5.44 -10.99 33.71
N TYR A 29 5.03 -10.62 34.92
CA TYR A 29 5.92 -10.07 35.94
C TYR A 29 5.64 -10.70 37.31
N ILE A 30 6.72 -11.03 38.01
CA ILE A 30 6.69 -11.58 39.37
C ILE A 30 7.67 -10.81 40.25
N SER A 31 7.19 -10.35 41.41
CA SER A 31 8.01 -9.68 42.42
C SER A 31 8.63 -10.65 43.42
N ASN A 32 9.66 -10.20 44.14
CA ASN A 32 10.25 -10.97 45.22
C ASN A 32 9.21 -11.29 46.30
N ASN A 33 9.31 -12.51 46.86
CA ASN A 33 8.31 -13.12 47.76
C ASN A 33 6.91 -13.30 47.16
N GLN A 34 6.77 -13.25 45.83
CA GLN A 34 5.48 -13.41 45.14
C GLN A 34 4.42 -12.37 45.56
N ALA A 35 4.86 -11.25 46.14
CA ALA A 35 3.98 -10.21 46.66
C ALA A 35 3.14 -9.53 45.57
N LEU A 36 3.52 -9.70 44.31
CA LEU A 36 2.80 -9.25 43.13
C LEU A 36 3.10 -10.22 41.98
N ARG A 37 2.05 -10.75 41.36
CA ARG A 37 2.10 -11.52 40.12
C ARG A 37 1.14 -10.86 39.15
N PHE A 38 1.58 -10.60 37.93
CA PHE A 38 0.74 -9.97 36.93
C PHE A 38 1.05 -10.54 35.54
N VAL A 39 0.00 -10.83 34.78
CA VAL A 39 0.08 -11.29 33.39
C VAL A 39 -0.82 -10.43 32.54
N GLN A 40 -0.35 -10.05 31.37
CA GLN A 40 -1.09 -9.28 30.37
C GLN A 40 -0.86 -9.87 28.98
N ALA A 41 -1.95 -9.98 28.22
CA ALA A 41 -1.93 -10.25 26.81
C ALA A 41 -2.32 -8.97 26.05
N GLY A 42 -1.62 -8.68 24.97
CA GLY A 42 -1.88 -7.59 24.05
C GLY A 42 -2.00 -8.11 22.63
N PHE A 43 -2.86 -7.48 21.85
CA PHE A 43 -3.04 -7.70 20.42
C PHE A 43 -2.98 -6.34 19.72
N GLU A 44 -2.25 -6.25 18.61
CA GLU A 44 -2.14 -5.05 17.78
C GLU A 44 -2.26 -5.42 16.30
N THR A 45 -3.01 -4.65 15.50
CA THR A 45 -3.15 -4.86 14.05
C THR A 45 -3.38 -3.54 13.32
N PHE A 46 -3.18 -3.53 12.00
CA PHE A 46 -3.52 -2.41 11.12
C PHE A 46 -4.82 -2.70 10.36
N ILE A 47 -5.74 -1.74 10.38
CA ILE A 47 -7.03 -1.81 9.69
C ILE A 47 -6.89 -1.09 8.34
N GLY A 48 -6.77 -1.88 7.27
CA GLY A 48 -6.61 -1.42 5.90
C GLY A 48 -5.28 -0.71 5.64
N SER A 49 -5.16 -0.03 4.49
CA SER A 49 -3.91 0.63 4.04
C SER A 49 -3.77 2.09 4.51
N SER A 50 -4.70 2.56 5.36
CA SER A 50 -4.76 3.97 5.78
C SER A 50 -3.82 4.30 6.94
N GLY A 51 -3.26 3.30 7.60
CA GLY A 51 -2.44 3.44 8.81
C GLY A 51 -3.25 3.48 10.12
N LEU A 52 -4.55 3.13 10.10
CA LEU A 52 -5.35 2.99 11.31
C LEU A 52 -4.86 1.77 12.10
N LYS A 53 -4.26 2.01 13.27
CA LYS A 53 -3.77 0.95 14.16
C LYS A 53 -4.77 0.68 15.27
N PHE A 54 -5.14 -0.57 15.45
CA PHE A 54 -5.95 -1.05 16.56
C PHE A 54 -5.07 -1.82 17.55
N ARG A 55 -5.21 -1.52 18.83
CA ARG A 55 -4.59 -2.28 19.91
C ARG A 55 -5.65 -2.67 20.93
N ALA A 56 -5.64 -3.92 21.37
CA ALA A 56 -6.41 -4.40 22.51
C ALA A 56 -5.47 -5.06 23.51
N TYR A 57 -5.77 -4.97 24.80
CA TYR A 57 -5.02 -5.68 25.83
C TYR A 57 -5.92 -6.04 27.00
N ALA A 58 -5.58 -7.13 27.68
CA ALA A 58 -6.21 -7.56 28.92
C ALA A 58 -5.17 -8.22 29.81
N GLY A 59 -5.23 -7.95 31.11
CA GLY A 59 -4.32 -8.50 32.08
C GLY A 59 -4.94 -8.63 33.45
N ALA A 60 -4.42 -9.57 34.22
CA ALA A 60 -4.85 -9.80 35.58
C ALA A 60 -3.63 -10.15 36.45
N GLY A 61 -3.74 -9.82 37.72
CA GLY A 61 -2.71 -10.15 38.68
C GLY A 61 -3.21 -10.07 40.10
N ASP A 62 -2.51 -10.75 40.98
CA ASP A 62 -2.80 -10.76 42.40
C ASP A 62 -1.60 -10.21 43.17
N SER A 63 -1.92 -9.53 44.26
CA SER A 63 -0.97 -8.90 45.16
C SER A 63 -1.22 -9.35 46.59
N THR A 64 -0.19 -9.93 47.18
CA THR A 64 -0.11 -10.24 48.61
C THR A 64 0.94 -9.31 49.21
N PRO A 65 0.54 -8.07 49.59
CA PRO A 65 1.48 -7.08 50.07
C PRO A 65 2.21 -7.58 51.31
N THR A 66 3.42 -7.07 51.54
CA THR A 66 4.23 -7.41 52.72
C THR A 66 3.99 -6.41 53.86
N LEU A 67 4.49 -6.72 55.07
CA LEU A 67 4.48 -5.83 56.25
C LEU A 67 3.06 -5.57 56.81
N GLU A 68 2.71 -4.34 57.15
CA GLU A 68 1.46 -3.96 57.84
C GLU A 68 0.21 -4.41 57.10
N LEU A 69 0.22 -4.34 55.76
CA LEU A 69 -0.91 -4.78 54.93
C LEU A 69 -1.11 -6.30 54.95
N ALA A 70 -0.03 -7.08 55.12
CA ALA A 70 -0.12 -8.53 55.31
C ALA A 70 -0.78 -8.89 56.64
N ARG A 71 -0.52 -8.11 57.71
CA ARG A 71 -1.09 -8.33 59.05
C ARG A 71 -2.60 -8.08 59.09
N LEU A 72 -3.09 -7.25 58.17
CA LEU A 72 -4.52 -6.99 57.97
C LEU A 72 -5.20 -8.02 57.06
N GLY A 73 -4.47 -9.04 56.59
CA GLY A 73 -5.01 -10.06 55.68
C GLY A 73 -5.39 -9.51 54.30
N TYR A 74 -4.83 -8.37 53.89
CA TYR A 74 -5.16 -7.75 52.62
C TYR A 74 -4.66 -8.60 51.46
N ALA A 75 -5.56 -8.98 50.56
CA ALA A 75 -5.25 -9.55 49.26
C ALA A 75 -5.87 -8.65 48.19
N GLY A 76 -5.06 -8.19 47.23
CA GLY A 76 -5.52 -7.33 46.15
C GLY A 76 -5.50 -8.05 44.82
N THR A 77 -6.59 -7.97 44.06
CA THR A 77 -6.66 -8.42 42.66
C THR A 77 -6.70 -7.21 41.74
N THR A 78 -5.81 -7.20 40.75
CA THR A 78 -5.73 -6.18 39.70
C THR A 78 -6.22 -6.79 38.40
N ARG A 79 -7.11 -6.08 37.71
CA ARG A 79 -7.53 -6.41 36.34
C ARG A 79 -7.41 -5.16 35.49
N VAL A 80 -6.81 -5.29 34.33
CA VAL A 80 -6.71 -4.23 33.32
C VAL A 80 -7.25 -4.75 32.01
N PHE A 81 -7.94 -3.89 31.29
CA PHE A 81 -8.29 -4.15 29.90
C PHE A 81 -8.42 -2.81 29.20
N GLY A 82 -8.17 -2.81 27.90
CA GLY A 82 -8.29 -1.60 27.12
C GLY A 82 -8.22 -1.89 25.64
N ALA A 83 -8.78 -0.99 24.86
CA ALA A 83 -8.58 -0.94 23.43
C ALA A 83 -8.28 0.49 23.02
N SER A 84 -7.44 0.67 22.00
CA SER A 84 -7.13 1.95 21.40
C SER A 84 -7.11 1.87 19.89
N LEU A 85 -7.53 2.97 19.27
CA LEU A 85 -7.36 3.23 17.86
C LEU A 85 -6.42 4.43 17.73
N SER A 86 -5.35 4.30 16.96
CA SER A 86 -4.48 5.42 16.61
C SER A 86 -4.45 5.58 15.11
N TYR A 87 -4.82 6.78 14.64
CA TYR A 87 -4.84 7.13 13.22
C TYR A 87 -3.90 8.31 12.96
N PRO A 88 -3.01 8.24 11.95
CA PRO A 88 -2.16 9.37 11.59
C PRO A 88 -3.01 10.48 10.96
N LEU A 89 -3.28 11.56 11.72
CA LEU A 89 -4.12 12.69 11.29
C LEU A 89 -3.49 13.53 10.17
N LEU A 90 -2.17 13.51 10.04
CA LEU A 90 -1.44 14.26 9.02
C LEU A 90 -0.53 13.29 8.26
N ARG A 91 -0.75 13.20 6.95
CA ARG A 91 0.18 12.59 6.00
C ARG A 91 0.63 13.65 5.01
N ARG A 92 1.88 14.09 5.12
CA ARG A 92 2.47 15.11 4.26
C ARG A 92 2.89 14.47 2.95
N ARG A 93 2.38 14.97 1.82
CA ARG A 93 2.69 14.46 0.48
C ARG A 93 3.09 15.60 -0.44
N LEU A 94 4.11 15.37 -1.26
CA LEU A 94 4.60 16.27 -2.29
C LEU A 94 4.55 15.55 -3.63
N ALA A 95 3.77 16.05 -4.59
CA ALA A 95 3.56 15.37 -5.87
C ALA A 95 3.62 16.29 -7.11
N PRO A 96 4.71 17.06 -7.31
CA PRO A 96 4.81 17.97 -8.45
C PRO A 96 4.80 17.19 -9.76
N THR A 97 4.14 17.76 -10.76
CA THR A 97 4.08 17.22 -12.11
C THR A 97 4.51 18.29 -13.09
N LEU A 98 5.40 17.92 -14.01
CA LEU A 98 5.81 18.70 -15.16
C LEU A 98 5.34 18.00 -16.43
N TRP A 99 4.83 18.76 -17.39
CA TRP A 99 4.50 18.26 -18.71
C TRP A 99 4.69 19.36 -19.75
N THR A 100 5.05 18.96 -20.96
CA THR A 100 5.12 19.86 -22.11
C THR A 100 4.36 19.25 -23.27
N LEU A 101 4.00 20.05 -24.27
CA LEU A 101 3.40 19.60 -25.50
C LEU A 101 4.17 20.22 -26.66
N TRP A 102 4.69 19.37 -27.54
CA TRP A 102 5.45 19.78 -28.72
C TRP A 102 4.76 19.28 -29.98
N SER A 103 4.22 20.22 -30.75
CA SER A 103 3.60 19.93 -32.04
C SER A 103 4.67 19.87 -33.13
N ILE A 104 4.67 18.79 -33.91
CA ILE A 104 5.55 18.55 -35.06
C ILE A 104 4.64 18.43 -36.29
N PRO A 105 4.28 19.56 -36.95
CA PRO A 105 3.26 19.57 -37.99
C PRO A 105 3.62 18.70 -39.21
N LYS A 106 4.91 18.68 -39.61
CA LYS A 106 5.39 17.88 -40.74
C LYS A 106 5.12 16.38 -40.57
N ALA A 107 5.10 15.89 -39.33
CA ALA A 107 4.85 14.50 -38.99
C ALA A 107 3.40 14.24 -38.51
N LYS A 108 2.53 15.27 -38.47
CA LYS A 108 1.21 15.22 -37.83
C LYS A 108 1.25 14.57 -36.43
N LEU A 109 2.29 14.93 -35.68
CA LEU A 109 2.66 14.33 -34.41
C LEU A 109 2.66 15.39 -33.32
N VAL A 110 2.08 15.08 -32.17
CA VAL A 110 2.28 15.84 -30.93
C VAL A 110 2.95 14.95 -29.90
N VAL A 111 4.08 15.42 -29.39
CA VAL A 111 4.84 14.74 -28.33
C VAL A 111 4.50 15.41 -27.00
N GLU A 112 4.05 14.61 -26.03
CA GLU A 112 3.72 15.04 -24.68
C GLU A 112 4.58 14.26 -23.69
N PRO A 113 5.79 14.73 -23.37
CA PRO A 113 6.56 14.20 -22.26
C PRO A 113 6.02 14.76 -20.95
N ARG A 114 5.95 13.89 -19.95
CA ARG A 114 5.44 14.18 -18.62
C ARG A 114 6.33 13.50 -17.59
N TYR A 115 6.60 14.21 -16.51
CA TYR A 115 7.32 13.70 -15.36
C TYR A 115 6.57 14.06 -14.09
N ARG A 116 6.40 13.09 -13.20
CA ARG A 116 5.83 13.30 -11.87
C ARG A 116 6.78 12.72 -10.84
N PHE A 117 7.10 13.53 -9.85
CA PHE A 117 7.76 13.10 -8.63
C PHE A 117 6.71 12.93 -7.54
N TYR A 118 6.92 11.98 -6.64
CA TYR A 118 6.13 11.78 -5.45
C TYR A 118 7.07 11.59 -4.27
N ALA A 119 6.81 12.27 -3.16
CA ALA A 119 7.44 12.03 -1.87
C ALA A 119 6.42 12.18 -0.75
N ASP A 120 6.56 11.42 0.33
CA ASP A 120 5.79 11.64 1.54
C ASP A 120 6.61 11.44 2.82
N ASP A 121 5.98 11.73 3.95
CA ASP A 121 6.54 11.55 5.29
C ASP A 121 6.73 10.09 5.70
N TRP A 122 6.30 9.12 4.89
CA TRP A 122 6.59 7.70 5.06
C TRP A 122 7.95 7.30 4.47
N GLY A 123 8.72 8.27 3.95
CA GLY A 123 9.99 8.02 3.27
C GLY A 123 9.82 7.47 1.85
N LEU A 124 8.57 7.38 1.39
CA LEU A 124 8.16 6.86 0.11
C LEU A 124 8.45 7.92 -0.96
N ARG A 125 9.28 7.58 -1.94
CA ARG A 125 9.74 8.40 -3.05
C ARG A 125 9.53 7.64 -4.35
N ALA A 126 8.82 8.26 -5.28
CA ALA A 126 8.56 7.66 -6.57
C ALA A 126 8.78 8.63 -7.72
N HIS A 127 9.26 8.07 -8.82
CA HIS A 127 9.53 8.77 -10.07
C HIS A 127 8.66 8.16 -11.17
N SER A 128 7.96 9.00 -11.92
CA SER A 128 7.07 8.59 -13.00
C SER A 128 7.37 9.39 -14.26
N ALA A 129 8.07 8.79 -15.21
CA ALA A 129 8.31 9.36 -16.53
C ALA A 129 7.33 8.76 -17.54
N ASP A 130 6.56 9.59 -18.24
CA ASP A 130 5.53 9.20 -19.19
C ASP A 130 5.75 9.98 -20.49
N VAL A 131 5.70 9.30 -21.64
CA VAL A 131 5.76 9.94 -22.95
C VAL A 131 4.56 9.48 -23.75
N ARG A 132 3.83 10.46 -24.29
CA ARG A 132 2.69 10.21 -25.17
C ARG A 132 2.95 10.80 -26.54
N LEU A 133 2.63 10.03 -27.55
CA LEU A 133 2.76 10.41 -28.94
C LEU A 133 1.37 10.37 -29.55
N HIS A 134 0.85 11.53 -29.94
CA HIS A 134 -0.45 11.66 -30.57
C HIS A 134 -0.25 11.84 -32.07
N PHE A 135 -0.76 10.90 -32.85
CA PHE A 135 -0.70 10.91 -34.31
C PHE A 135 -2.10 11.02 -34.89
N ARG A 136 -2.23 11.79 -35.98
CA ARG A 136 -3.47 11.86 -36.76
C ARG A 136 -3.18 11.51 -38.23
N PRO A 137 -3.05 10.21 -38.57
CA PRO A 137 -2.76 9.79 -39.95
C PRO A 137 -3.90 10.13 -40.91
N HIS A 138 -5.16 10.05 -40.45
CA HIS A 138 -6.37 10.37 -41.22
C HIS A 138 -7.24 11.36 -40.42
N PRO A 139 -8.09 12.21 -41.05
CA PRO A 139 -9.00 13.10 -40.32
C PRO A 139 -9.85 12.39 -39.27
N ASP A 140 -10.31 11.19 -39.60
CA ASP A 140 -11.16 10.37 -38.74
C ASP A 140 -10.38 9.51 -37.75
N LEU A 141 -9.08 9.27 -37.97
CA LEU A 141 -8.29 8.35 -37.14
C LEU A 141 -7.31 9.13 -36.27
N ARG A 142 -7.43 8.95 -34.95
CA ARG A 142 -6.50 9.47 -33.95
C ARG A 142 -5.87 8.29 -33.23
N LEU A 143 -4.55 8.30 -33.14
CA LEU A 143 -3.78 7.27 -32.45
C LEU A 143 -2.97 7.94 -31.34
N ARG A 144 -2.94 7.33 -30.16
CA ARG A 144 -2.04 7.72 -29.08
C ARG A 144 -1.23 6.53 -28.62
N LEU A 145 0.08 6.61 -28.80
CA LEU A 145 1.03 5.69 -28.18
C LEU A 145 1.48 6.27 -26.85
N ARG A 146 1.65 5.42 -25.85
CA ARG A 146 2.10 5.79 -24.52
C ARG A 146 3.15 4.82 -24.03
N TYR A 147 4.20 5.37 -23.43
CA TYR A 147 5.14 4.61 -22.62
C TYR A 147 5.31 5.30 -21.27
N ARG A 148 5.26 4.53 -20.18
CA ARG A 148 5.53 5.03 -18.83
C ARG A 148 6.52 4.15 -18.12
N TYR A 149 7.56 4.76 -17.57
CA TYR A 149 8.44 4.16 -16.57
C TYR A 149 8.07 4.70 -15.19
N TYR A 150 7.90 3.80 -14.23
CA TYR A 150 7.65 4.12 -12.84
C TYR A 150 8.65 3.38 -11.95
N THR A 151 9.18 4.06 -10.95
CA THR A 151 10.00 3.45 -9.90
C THR A 151 9.66 4.08 -8.56
N GLN A 152 9.70 3.27 -7.52
CA GLN A 152 9.38 3.62 -6.15
C GLN A 152 10.35 2.89 -5.22
N ASN A 153 10.78 3.55 -4.13
CA ASN A 153 11.45 2.88 -3.02
C ASN A 153 10.44 2.46 -1.93
N GLN A 154 10.86 1.59 -1.03
CA GLN A 154 10.04 1.17 0.10
C GLN A 154 9.83 2.29 1.14
N ALA A 155 8.73 2.20 1.89
CA ALA A 155 8.45 3.04 3.06
C ALA A 155 9.38 2.66 4.24
N PHE A 156 9.62 3.59 5.17
CA PHE A 156 10.53 3.33 6.32
C PHE A 156 10.02 2.23 7.26
N PHE A 157 8.72 1.93 7.23
CA PHE A 157 8.07 0.88 8.02
C PHE A 157 7.74 -0.36 7.18
N TRP A 158 8.36 -0.50 6.01
CA TRP A 158 8.37 -1.72 5.20
C TRP A 158 9.68 -2.49 5.40
N ARG A 159 9.59 -3.81 5.46
CA ARG A 159 10.74 -4.72 5.49
C ARG A 159 10.44 -5.99 4.71
N ASP A 160 11.38 -6.35 3.84
CA ASP A 160 11.25 -7.51 2.94
C ASP A 160 11.34 -8.85 3.69
N ASP A 161 12.00 -8.85 4.85
CA ASP A 161 12.08 -10.00 5.75
C ASP A 161 10.83 -10.20 6.62
N GLY A 162 9.95 -9.19 6.71
CA GLY A 162 8.81 -9.19 7.63
C GLY A 162 9.19 -9.26 9.12
N VAL A 163 10.48 -9.15 9.46
CA VAL A 163 10.99 -9.29 10.83
C VAL A 163 11.27 -7.93 11.44
N TRP A 164 10.64 -7.67 12.58
CA TRP A 164 10.71 -6.39 13.26
C TRP A 164 11.19 -6.55 14.70
N ALA A 165 12.11 -5.68 15.12
CA ALA A 165 12.51 -5.59 16.53
C ALA A 165 11.35 -5.08 17.40
N ASP A 166 11.25 -5.57 18.63
CA ASP A 166 10.10 -5.34 19.52
C ASP A 166 9.79 -3.87 19.82
N ASP A 167 10.78 -3.00 19.67
CA ASP A 167 10.75 -1.55 19.92
C ASP A 167 10.41 -0.69 18.68
N TYR A 168 10.24 -1.30 17.50
CA TYR A 168 9.90 -0.55 16.29
C TYR A 168 8.52 0.12 16.37
N PRO A 169 8.42 1.44 16.17
CA PRO A 169 7.17 2.19 16.41
C PRO A 169 6.09 2.00 15.34
N TYR A 170 6.48 1.65 14.11
CA TYR A 170 5.60 1.53 12.95
C TYR A 170 6.03 0.35 12.07
N ARG A 171 5.05 -0.38 11.50
CA ARG A 171 5.24 -1.58 10.66
C ARG A 171 4.09 -1.64 9.65
N SER A 172 4.29 -2.27 8.49
CA SER A 172 3.22 -2.57 7.53
C SER A 172 3.52 -3.86 6.81
N ASP A 173 2.45 -4.60 6.49
CA ASP A 173 2.46 -5.77 5.61
C ASP A 173 1.73 -5.49 4.28
N ASP A 174 1.32 -4.23 4.01
CA ASP A 174 0.78 -3.82 2.71
C ASP A 174 1.88 -3.83 1.64
N PRO A 175 1.84 -4.73 0.64
CA PRO A 175 2.87 -4.83 -0.39
C PRO A 175 3.05 -3.57 -1.23
N LYS A 176 2.07 -2.66 -1.24
CA LYS A 176 2.20 -1.38 -1.96
C LYS A 176 3.23 -0.44 -1.33
N MET A 177 3.69 -0.74 -0.11
CA MET A 177 4.71 0.01 0.62
C MET A 177 6.14 -0.42 0.29
N ASP A 178 6.29 -1.41 -0.58
CA ASP A 178 7.54 -1.97 -1.06
C ASP A 178 8.22 -1.13 -2.16
N ASP A 179 9.48 -1.45 -2.48
CA ASP A 179 10.17 -0.94 -3.65
C ASP A 179 9.82 -1.76 -4.91
N PHE A 180 9.57 -1.05 -6.01
CA PHE A 180 9.32 -1.72 -7.28
C PHE A 180 9.53 -0.79 -8.45
N ARG A 181 9.67 -1.38 -9.63
CA ARG A 181 9.66 -0.67 -10.91
C ARG A 181 8.64 -1.27 -11.85
N SER A 182 8.07 -0.42 -12.71
CA SER A 182 7.16 -0.87 -13.75
C SER A 182 7.32 -0.11 -15.06
N ASN A 183 7.07 -0.83 -16.15
CA ASN A 183 7.00 -0.30 -17.50
C ASN A 183 5.56 -0.47 -17.98
N THR A 184 4.92 0.58 -18.46
CA THR A 184 3.59 0.51 -19.06
C THR A 184 3.67 0.91 -20.52
N VAL A 185 3.19 0.05 -21.41
CA VAL A 185 2.97 0.36 -22.83
C VAL A 185 1.47 0.53 -23.04
N GLY A 186 1.06 1.60 -23.71
CA GLY A 186 -0.34 1.89 -23.99
C GLY A 186 -0.57 2.28 -25.45
N LEU A 187 -1.71 1.85 -25.99
CA LEU A 187 -2.23 2.23 -27.28
C LEU A 187 -3.68 2.70 -27.11
N GLU A 188 -3.99 3.86 -27.65
CA GLU A 188 -5.37 4.32 -27.81
C GLU A 188 -5.63 4.62 -29.28
N LEU A 189 -6.76 4.13 -29.77
CA LEU A 189 -7.26 4.34 -31.11
C LEU A 189 -8.64 4.95 -31.01
N THR A 190 -8.85 6.09 -31.67
CA THR A 190 -10.16 6.72 -31.84
C THR A 190 -10.47 6.86 -33.32
N TYR A 191 -11.60 6.33 -33.75
CA TYR A 191 -12.10 6.44 -35.12
C TYR A 191 -13.44 7.19 -35.13
N GLY A 192 -13.47 8.33 -35.80
CA GLY A 192 -14.68 9.10 -36.06
C GLY A 192 -15.40 8.60 -37.32
N PHE A 193 -16.72 8.77 -37.37
CA PHE A 193 -17.53 8.35 -38.51
C PHE A 193 -17.95 9.50 -39.42
N ASP A 194 -17.36 10.70 -39.26
CA ASP A 194 -17.72 11.91 -40.00
C ASP A 194 -17.61 11.76 -41.52
N SER A 195 -16.61 11.02 -42.02
CA SER A 195 -16.51 10.73 -43.46
C SER A 195 -17.58 9.75 -43.95
N LEU A 196 -17.99 8.78 -43.13
CA LEU A 196 -19.05 7.82 -43.45
C LEU A 196 -20.42 8.51 -43.43
N ALA A 197 -20.62 9.47 -42.52
CA ALA A 197 -21.84 10.25 -42.42
C ALA A 197 -22.16 11.10 -43.67
N ARG A 198 -21.15 11.38 -44.51
CA ARG A 198 -21.34 12.08 -45.80
C ARG A 198 -22.03 11.22 -46.86
N VAL A 199 -22.05 9.90 -46.69
CA VAL A 199 -22.74 8.98 -47.61
C VAL A 199 -24.25 9.04 -47.33
N ARG A 200 -25.05 9.13 -48.38
CA ARG A 200 -26.52 9.17 -48.28
C ARG A 200 -27.02 7.94 -47.51
N GLY A 201 -27.75 8.17 -46.41
CA GLY A 201 -28.26 7.11 -45.53
C GLY A 201 -27.51 6.97 -44.20
N PHE A 202 -26.31 7.53 -44.07
CA PHE A 202 -25.48 7.41 -42.85
C PHE A 202 -25.36 8.70 -42.03
N ARG A 203 -26.18 9.72 -42.30
CA ARG A 203 -26.14 11.00 -41.57
C ARG A 203 -26.33 10.87 -40.05
N TRP A 204 -26.92 9.77 -39.58
CA TRP A 204 -27.07 9.49 -38.14
C TRP A 204 -25.73 9.21 -37.43
N LEU A 205 -24.64 9.02 -38.18
CA LEU A 205 -23.27 8.85 -37.66
C LEU A 205 -22.48 10.17 -37.58
N GLU A 206 -23.11 11.30 -37.86
CA GLU A 206 -22.47 12.62 -37.79
C GLU A 206 -22.03 12.92 -36.35
N GLY A 207 -20.72 13.13 -36.12
CA GLY A 207 -20.15 13.30 -34.78
C GLY A 207 -19.95 12.00 -33.99
N ALA A 208 -20.39 10.85 -34.52
CA ALA A 208 -20.20 9.55 -33.87
C ALA A 208 -18.73 9.13 -33.88
N TRP A 209 -18.29 8.43 -32.83
CA TRP A 209 -16.94 7.90 -32.73
C TRP A 209 -16.87 6.62 -31.90
N ILE A 210 -15.85 5.82 -32.19
CA ILE A 210 -15.44 4.65 -31.41
C ILE A 210 -14.02 4.85 -30.90
N GLN A 211 -13.76 4.41 -29.68
CA GLN A 211 -12.43 4.40 -29.09
C GLN A 211 -12.14 3.05 -28.45
N ALA A 212 -10.91 2.59 -28.66
CA ALA A 212 -10.34 1.42 -28.00
C ALA A 212 -9.03 1.83 -27.33
N THR A 213 -8.86 1.48 -26.06
CA THR A 213 -7.64 1.73 -25.30
C THR A 213 -7.12 0.43 -24.70
N TYR A 214 -5.85 0.15 -24.96
CA TYR A 214 -5.12 -0.99 -24.40
C TYR A 214 -3.93 -0.49 -23.58
N ASN A 215 -3.76 -0.99 -22.37
CA ASN A 215 -2.55 -0.79 -21.59
C ASN A 215 -2.02 -2.12 -21.12
N HIS A 216 -0.70 -2.28 -21.19
CA HIS A 216 0.01 -3.44 -20.69
C HIS A 216 1.11 -2.99 -19.74
N VAL A 217 1.07 -3.50 -18.51
CA VAL A 217 2.00 -3.16 -17.43
C VAL A 217 2.90 -4.36 -17.17
N PHE A 218 4.21 -4.10 -17.15
CA PHE A 218 5.25 -5.02 -16.74
C PHE A 218 5.79 -4.53 -15.40
N VAL A 219 5.64 -5.29 -14.33
CA VAL A 219 6.16 -4.98 -13.00
C VAL A 219 7.35 -5.88 -12.72
N ARG A 220 8.42 -5.30 -12.17
CA ARG A 220 9.62 -6.02 -11.71
C ARG A 220 9.97 -5.54 -10.30
N CYS A 221 10.06 -6.49 -9.37
CA CYS A 221 10.57 -6.25 -8.02
C CYS A 221 12.08 -6.59 -7.97
N GLU A 222 12.82 -6.03 -7.01
CA GLU A 222 14.24 -6.36 -6.82
C GLU A 222 14.41 -7.66 -6.02
N ASP A 223 13.53 -7.90 -5.04
CA ASP A 223 13.49 -9.12 -4.23
C ASP A 223 12.19 -9.94 -4.43
N LEU A 224 12.11 -11.11 -3.78
CA LEU A 224 10.90 -11.95 -3.64
C LEU A 224 9.83 -11.24 -2.78
N SER A 225 9.49 -10.01 -3.12
CA SER A 225 8.57 -9.21 -2.35
C SER A 225 7.14 -9.70 -2.49
N SER A 226 6.33 -9.50 -1.45
CA SER A 226 4.91 -9.88 -1.45
C SER A 226 4.10 -9.13 -2.51
N THR A 227 4.63 -8.02 -3.04
CA THR A 227 4.07 -7.26 -4.17
C THR A 227 4.14 -8.06 -5.47
N CYS A 228 5.16 -8.92 -5.57
CA CYS A 228 5.42 -9.81 -6.67
C CYS A 228 4.84 -11.22 -6.47
N GLN A 229 4.48 -11.61 -5.25
CA GLN A 229 3.81 -12.87 -4.93
C GLN A 229 2.29 -12.71 -5.04
N ASP A 230 1.72 -13.05 -6.21
CA ASP A 230 0.30 -13.41 -6.45
C ASP A 230 -0.75 -12.83 -5.49
N GLN A 231 -0.72 -11.52 -5.24
CA GLN A 231 -1.75 -10.82 -4.50
C GLN A 231 -2.72 -10.19 -5.50
N ASP A 232 -4.01 -10.47 -5.31
CA ASP A 232 -5.11 -9.94 -6.11
C ASP A 232 -5.13 -8.40 -5.98
N MET A 233 -4.48 -7.71 -6.94
CA MET A 233 -4.39 -6.26 -6.99
C MET A 233 -5.75 -5.58 -7.29
N GLY A 234 -6.85 -6.34 -7.33
CA GLY A 234 -8.21 -5.84 -7.50
C GLY A 234 -8.57 -5.43 -8.93
N TYR A 235 -7.77 -5.79 -9.93
CA TYR A 235 -8.01 -5.39 -11.33
C TYR A 235 -7.78 -6.46 -12.42
N ALA A 236 -7.15 -7.62 -12.13
CA ALA A 236 -7.09 -8.80 -13.02
C ALA A 236 -6.21 -9.93 -12.43
N VAL A 237 -6.38 -11.15 -12.94
CA VAL A 237 -5.51 -12.32 -12.67
C VAL A 237 -4.09 -12.05 -13.17
N VAL A 238 -3.13 -11.98 -12.24
CA VAL A 238 -1.71 -11.86 -12.52
C VAL A 238 -1.19 -13.22 -13.01
N ARG A 239 -0.45 -13.25 -14.14
CA ARG A 239 0.33 -14.43 -14.52
C ARG A 239 1.78 -14.22 -14.07
N THR A 240 2.15 -14.82 -12.95
CA THR A 240 3.53 -14.87 -12.46
C THR A 240 4.39 -15.65 -13.44
N THR A 241 5.49 -15.04 -13.89
CA THR A 241 6.58 -15.78 -14.52
C THR A 241 7.67 -16.04 -13.48
N ARG A 242 8.48 -17.08 -13.67
CA ARG A 242 9.41 -17.70 -12.70
C ARG A 242 10.52 -16.79 -12.12
N TYR A 243 10.44 -15.47 -12.30
CA TYR A 243 11.42 -14.45 -11.90
C TYR A 243 10.79 -13.13 -11.39
N GLY A 244 9.55 -13.14 -10.88
CA GLY A 244 8.92 -11.93 -10.32
C GLY A 244 8.53 -10.86 -11.36
N ASP A 245 8.55 -11.20 -12.64
CA ASP A 245 8.02 -10.34 -13.72
C ASP A 245 6.51 -10.58 -13.84
N ASN A 246 5.72 -9.63 -13.32
CA ASN A 246 4.25 -9.65 -13.36
C ASN A 246 3.73 -8.83 -14.53
N ARG A 247 2.74 -9.39 -15.26
CA ARG A 247 2.16 -8.78 -16.46
C ARG A 247 0.66 -8.61 -16.33
N ILE A 248 0.18 -7.39 -16.54
CA ILE A 248 -1.23 -7.05 -16.45
C ILE A 248 -1.64 -6.31 -17.71
N GLY A 249 -2.62 -6.86 -18.43
CA GLY A 249 -3.23 -6.23 -19.61
C GLY A 249 -4.63 -5.73 -19.28
N SER A 250 -4.96 -4.51 -19.71
CA SER A 250 -6.31 -3.95 -19.63
C SER A 250 -6.75 -3.46 -21.00
N LEU A 251 -7.98 -3.78 -21.38
CA LEU A 251 -8.61 -3.36 -22.62
C LEU A 251 -9.95 -2.70 -22.29
N ALA A 252 -10.17 -1.51 -22.81
CA ALA A 252 -11.39 -0.74 -22.61
C ALA A 252 -11.91 -0.19 -23.95
N PHE A 253 -13.23 -0.07 -24.06
CA PHE A 253 -13.90 0.45 -25.23
C PHE A 253 -14.89 1.54 -24.83
N SER A 254 -15.00 2.59 -25.65
CA SER A 254 -16.03 3.61 -25.53
C SER A 254 -16.59 3.97 -26.90
N LEU A 255 -17.87 4.31 -26.92
CA LEU A 255 -18.66 4.55 -28.12
C LEU A 255 -19.52 5.79 -27.84
N ALA A 256 -19.66 6.68 -28.82
CA ALA A 256 -20.66 7.73 -28.80
C ALA A 256 -21.31 7.87 -30.18
N PHE A 257 -22.61 8.15 -30.19
CA PHE A 257 -23.44 8.34 -31.38
C PHE A 257 -24.12 9.70 -31.31
#